data_AF-A0A661HGW7-F1
#
_entry.id   AF-A0A661HGW7-F1
#
_cell.length_a   1.000
_cell.length_b   1.000
_cell.length_c   1.000
_cell.angle_alpha   90.00
_cell.angle_beta   90.00
_cell.angle_gamma   90.00
#
_symmetry.space_group_name_H-M   'P 1'
#
loop_
_entity.id
_entity.type
_entity.pdbx_description
1 polymer ?
#
loop_
_entity_poly.entity_id
_entity_poly.type
_entity_poly.pdbx_seq_one_letter_code
_entity_poly.pdbx_strand_id
1 'polypeptide(L)'
;MKLPIHYPSTHYTIRKKVREKYAKLQSNKCYHCGGDLDSKPVGEIGMDDINQKLFPYGFFRWPIHLHHDHDSGMTIGAVHNLCNAILWQYHGE
;
A
#
# COMPACT_ATOMS: atom_id res chain seq x y z
N MET A 1 -11.23 6.94 14.52
CA MET A 1 -9.84 6.52 14.77
C MET A 1 -8.88 7.65 14.45
N LYS A 2 -7.82 7.82 15.24
CA LYS A 2 -6.73 8.77 14.96
C LYS A 2 -5.70 8.10 14.04
N LEU A 3 -5.14 8.85 13.10
CA LEU A 3 -4.06 8.42 12.19
C LEU A 3 -2.86 9.36 12.41
N PRO A 4 -1.62 8.93 12.13
CA PRO A 4 -1.24 7.55 11.76
C PRO A 4 -1.36 6.58 12.93
N ILE A 5 -1.33 5.28 12.65
CA ILE A 5 -1.25 4.22 13.67
C ILE A 5 0.03 3.42 13.48
N HIS A 6 0.47 2.72 14.53
CA HIS A 6 1.61 1.81 14.45
C HIS A 6 1.17 0.49 13.80
N TYR A 7 1.62 0.24 12.57
CA TYR A 7 1.22 -0.90 11.75
C TYR A 7 1.58 -2.24 12.44
N PRO A 8 2.84 -2.49 12.88
CA PRO A 8 3.23 -3.80 13.40
C PRO A 8 2.41 -4.28 14.61
N SER A 9 2.12 -3.39 15.55
CA SER A 9 1.35 -3.73 16.77
C SER A 9 -0.17 -3.72 16.58
N THR A 10 -0.67 -3.31 15.42
CA THR A 10 -2.11 -3.20 15.17
C THR A 10 -2.66 -4.48 14.54
N HIS A 11 -3.78 -4.98 15.09
CA HIS A 11 -4.49 -6.14 14.53
C HIS A 11 -5.02 -5.89 13.11
N TYR A 12 -5.02 -6.93 12.26
CA TYR A 12 -5.36 -6.82 10.83
C TYR A 12 -6.77 -6.25 10.57
N THR A 13 -7.74 -6.51 11.46
CA THR A 13 -9.11 -5.96 11.34
C THR A 13 -9.13 -4.44 11.46
N ILE A 14 -8.23 -3.87 12.27
CA ILE A 14 -8.07 -2.42 12.39
C ILE A 14 -7.30 -1.88 11.18
N ARG A 15 -6.26 -2.58 10.71
CA ARG A 15 -5.53 -2.21 9.48
C ARG A 15 -6.46 -2.10 8.27
N LYS A 16 -7.45 -2.99 8.14
CA LYS A 16 -8.49 -2.88 7.11
C LYS A 16 -9.25 -1.55 7.19
N LYS A 17 -9.74 -1.17 8.38
CA LYS A 17 -10.45 0.10 8.61
C LYS A 17 -9.56 1.31 8.35
N VAL A 18 -8.28 1.21 8.70
CA VAL A 18 -7.26 2.25 8.46
C VAL A 18 -7.05 2.46 6.96
N ARG A 19 -6.90 1.38 6.18
CA ARG A 19 -6.78 1.44 4.72
C ARG A 19 -8.01 2.10 4.08
N GLU A 20 -9.22 1.72 4.48
CA GLU A 20 -10.47 2.34 4.01
C GLU A 20 -10.52 3.83 4.38
N LYS A 21 -10.07 4.19 5.58
CA LYS A 21 -10.00 5.59 6.00
C LYS A 21 -8.98 6.39 5.20
N TYR A 22 -7.79 5.85 4.93
CA TYR A 22 -6.79 6.49 4.08
C TYR A 22 -7.30 6.66 2.66
N ALA A 23 -7.92 5.64 2.06
CA ALA A 23 -8.52 5.75 0.73
C ALA A 23 -9.52 6.92 0.67
N LYS A 24 -10.36 7.09 1.70
CA LYS A 24 -11.29 8.23 1.79
C LYS A 24 -10.57 9.58 1.95
N LEU A 25 -9.55 9.66 2.82
CA LEU A 25 -8.79 10.89 3.06
C LEU A 25 -7.94 11.31 1.85
N GLN A 26 -7.51 10.34 1.05
CA GLN A 26 -6.74 10.54 -0.17
C GLN A 26 -7.63 10.80 -1.40
N SER A 27 -8.93 11.04 -1.22
CA SER A 27 -9.88 11.20 -2.33
C SER A 27 -9.82 10.05 -3.35
N ASN A 28 -9.68 8.82 -2.84
CA ASN A 28 -9.50 7.59 -3.60
C ASN A 28 -8.22 7.54 -4.46
N LYS A 29 -7.25 8.43 -4.24
CA LYS A 29 -5.96 8.42 -4.95
C LYS A 29 -4.92 7.58 -4.20
N CYS A 30 -4.07 6.90 -4.95
CA CYS A 30 -2.92 6.18 -4.44
C CYS A 30 -1.90 7.17 -3.88
N TYR A 31 -1.42 6.91 -2.66
CA TYR A 31 -0.45 7.78 -2.01
C TYR A 31 0.87 7.89 -2.79
N HIS A 32 1.24 6.84 -3.53
CA HIS A 32 2.51 6.79 -4.25
C HIS A 32 2.41 7.38 -5.67
N CYS A 33 1.51 6.87 -6.51
CA CYS A 33 1.45 7.27 -7.93
C CYS A 33 0.39 8.33 -8.24
N GLY A 34 -0.48 8.69 -7.28
CA GLY A 34 -1.57 9.66 -7.49
C GLY A 34 -2.74 9.17 -8.35
N GLY A 35 -2.67 7.96 -8.94
CA GLY A 35 -3.76 7.33 -9.69
C GLY A 35 -4.92 6.85 -8.81
N ASP A 36 -6.09 6.59 -9.38
CA ASP A 36 -7.25 6.08 -8.63
C ASP A 36 -6.99 4.67 -8.07
N LEU A 37 -7.27 4.45 -6.78
CA LEU A 37 -7.01 3.20 -6.06
C LEU A 37 -7.81 1.99 -6.58
N ASP A 38 -8.94 2.25 -7.24
CA ASP A 38 -9.79 1.25 -7.89
C ASP A 38 -9.40 0.97 -9.35
N SER A 39 -8.42 1.71 -9.85
CA SER A 39 -7.90 1.60 -11.22
C SER A 39 -6.47 1.05 -11.20
N LYS A 40 -5.92 0.82 -12.40
CA LYS A 40 -4.51 0.46 -12.52
C LYS A 40 -3.63 1.64 -12.04
N PRO A 41 -2.44 1.35 -11.48
CA PRO A 41 -1.45 2.38 -11.19
C PRO A 41 -1.11 3.21 -12.43
N VAL A 42 -0.79 4.48 -12.21
CA VAL A 42 -0.24 5.34 -13.25
C VAL A 42 1.28 5.18 -13.25
N GLY A 43 1.87 4.97 -14.43
CA GLY A 43 3.33 4.82 -14.60
C GLY A 43 3.69 3.80 -15.66
N GLU A 44 5.00 3.72 -15.95
CA GLU A 44 5.56 2.79 -16.94
C GLU A 44 5.87 1.41 -16.36
N ILE A 45 6.06 1.31 -15.03
CA ILE A 45 6.41 0.06 -14.36
C ILE A 45 5.17 -0.83 -14.23
N GLY A 46 5.24 -2.00 -14.86
CA GLY A 46 4.18 -2.99 -14.91
C GLY A 46 4.41 -4.16 -13.97
N MET A 47 3.52 -5.15 -14.05
CA MET A 47 3.63 -6.38 -13.26
C MET A 47 4.85 -7.24 -13.66
N ASP A 48 5.27 -7.15 -14.92
CA ASP A 48 6.38 -7.92 -15.47
C ASP A 48 7.76 -7.46 -14.94
N ASP A 49 7.82 -6.23 -14.41
CA ASP A 49 9.02 -5.68 -13.77
C ASP A 49 9.18 -6.16 -12.30
N ILE A 50 8.14 -6.77 -11.72
CA ILE A 50 8.15 -7.21 -10.33
C ILE A 50 8.52 -8.68 -10.19
N ASN A 51 9.52 -8.95 -9.37
CA ASN A 51 9.85 -10.30 -8.94
C ASN A 51 8.86 -10.76 -7.87
N GLN A 52 7.76 -11.38 -8.32
CA GLN A 52 6.67 -11.83 -7.44
C GLN A 52 7.11 -12.82 -6.35
N LYS A 53 8.27 -13.47 -6.49
CA LYS A 53 8.83 -14.40 -5.48
C LYS A 53 9.27 -13.69 -4.20
N LEU A 54 9.45 -12.38 -4.23
CA LEU A 54 9.79 -11.57 -3.05
C LEU A 54 8.58 -11.34 -2.13
N PHE A 55 7.37 -11.58 -2.63
CA PHE A 55 6.13 -11.23 -1.95
C PHE A 55 5.39 -12.47 -1.44
N PRO A 56 4.65 -12.37 -0.32
CA PRO A 56 3.84 -13.47 0.19
C PRO A 56 2.79 -13.96 -0.82
N TYR A 57 2.41 -15.23 -0.71
CA TYR A 57 1.33 -15.81 -1.51
C TYR A 57 0.05 -14.98 -1.38
N GLY A 58 -0.52 -14.59 -2.53
CA GLY A 58 -1.75 -13.79 -2.59
C GLY A 58 -1.57 -12.29 -2.35
N PHE A 59 -0.35 -11.77 -2.24
CA PHE A 59 -0.08 -10.33 -2.12
C PHE A 59 -0.80 -9.51 -3.22
N PHE A 60 -0.69 -9.93 -4.47
CA PHE A 60 -1.31 -9.25 -5.62
C PHE A 60 -2.81 -9.51 -5.78
N ARG A 61 -3.41 -10.42 -4.99
CA ARG A 61 -4.87 -10.64 -4.98
C ARG A 61 -5.62 -9.45 -4.40
N TRP A 62 -4.99 -8.71 -3.50
CA TRP A 62 -5.57 -7.54 -2.85
C TRP A 62 -5.10 -6.28 -3.57
N PRO A 63 -5.98 -5.52 -4.24
CA PRO A 63 -5.55 -4.42 -5.11
C PRO A 63 -5.01 -3.21 -4.36
N ILE A 64 -5.41 -3.03 -3.09
CA ILE A 64 -5.04 -1.88 -2.26
C ILE A 64 -4.34 -2.39 -0.99
N HIS A 65 -3.15 -1.85 -0.72
CA HIS A 65 -2.35 -2.13 0.47
C HIS A 65 -2.28 -0.90 1.36
N LEU A 66 -1.93 -1.14 2.63
CA LEU A 66 -1.70 -0.09 3.61
C LEU A 66 -0.19 0.09 3.74
N HIS A 67 0.32 1.17 3.19
CA HIS A 67 1.74 1.53 3.25
C HIS A 67 2.11 2.05 4.63
N HIS A 68 3.35 1.81 5.06
CA HIS A 68 3.87 2.26 6.33
C HIS A 68 5.38 2.46 6.24
N ASP A 69 5.88 3.34 7.08
CA ASP A 69 7.31 3.58 7.24
C ASP A 69 7.97 2.40 7.96
N HIS A 70 9.05 1.86 7.40
CA HIS A 70 9.72 0.68 7.95
C HIS A 70 10.59 0.97 9.19
N ASP A 71 10.99 2.23 9.39
CA ASP A 71 11.79 2.64 10.57
C ASP A 71 10.91 2.86 11.80
N SER A 72 9.84 3.65 11.66
CA SER A 72 8.92 4.01 12.76
C SER A 72 7.74 3.05 12.89
N GLY A 73 7.46 2.25 11.88
CA GLY A 73 6.27 1.40 11.80
C GLY A 73 4.96 2.16 11.60
N MET A 74 4.99 3.48 11.37
CA MET A 74 3.79 4.31 11.30
C MET A 74 3.15 4.26 9.92
N THR A 75 1.82 4.11 9.86
CA THR A 75 1.09 4.07 8.60
C THR A 75 1.20 5.38 7.83
N ILE A 76 1.42 5.29 6.53
CA ILE A 76 1.56 6.43 5.64
C ILE A 76 0.26 6.66 4.85
N GLY A 77 -0.22 5.63 4.16
CA GLY A 77 -1.35 5.79 3.24
C GLY A 77 -1.82 4.50 2.57
N ALA A 78 -2.91 4.60 1.82
CA ALA A 78 -3.37 3.53 0.95
C ALA A 78 -2.69 3.62 -0.42
N VAL A 79 -2.19 2.49 -0.93
CA VAL A 79 -1.47 2.39 -2.21
C VAL A 79 -1.98 1.19 -3.01
N HIS A 80 -1.78 1.18 -4.33
CA HIS A 80 -1.97 -0.04 -5.12
C HIS A 80 -1.01 -1.14 -4.69
N ASN A 81 -1.37 -2.39 -4.92
CA ASN A 81 -0.47 -3.55 -4.71
C ASN A 81 0.84 -3.44 -5.50
N LEU A 82 0.76 -3.03 -6.76
CA LEU A 82 1.93 -2.87 -7.61
C LEU A 82 2.80 -1.72 -7.13
N CYS A 83 2.22 -0.57 -6.75
CA CYS A 83 2.96 0.53 -6.14
C CYS A 83 3.66 0.11 -4.84
N ASN A 84 2.99 -0.69 -4.00
CA ASN A 84 3.61 -1.21 -2.79
C ASN A 84 4.77 -2.17 -3.11
N ALA A 85 4.62 -3.02 -4.13
CA ALA A 85 5.70 -3.89 -4.58
C ALA A 85 6.91 -3.11 -5.14
N ILE A 86 6.67 -2.01 -5.88
CA ILE A 86 7.73 -1.13 -6.40
C ILE A 86 8.50 -0.49 -5.25
N LEU A 87 7.79 0.07 -4.27
CA LEU A 87 8.39 0.66 -3.06
C LEU A 87 9.29 -0.35 -2.34
N TRP A 88 8.82 -1.57 -2.15
CA TRP A 88 9.61 -2.65 -1.55
C TRP A 88 10.82 -3.06 -2.37
N GLN A 89 10.61 -3.37 -3.66
CA GLN A 89 11.64 -3.98 -4.48
C GLN A 89 12.77 -3.01 -4.86
N TYR A 90 12.46 -1.72 -5.03
CA TYR A 90 13.41 -0.74 -5.56
C TYR A 90 13.80 0.37 -4.59
N HIS A 91 12.99 0.63 -3.55
CA HIS A 91 13.19 1.78 -2.67
C HIS A 91 13.46 1.38 -1.20
N GLY A 92 13.40 0.09 -0.86
CA GLY A 92 13.62 -0.38 0.51
C GLY A 92 12.47 -0.05 1.47
N GLU A 93 11.29 0.23 0.91
CA GLU A 93 10.08 0.66 1.62
C GLU A 93 9.00 -0.40 1.77
#